data_AF-A0A7J6T0J0-F1
#
_entry.id   AF-A0A7J6T0J0-F1
#
_cell.length_a   1.000
_cell.length_b   1.000
_cell.length_c   1.000
_cell.angle_alpha   90.00
_cell.angle_beta   90.00
_cell.angle_gamma   90.00
#
_symmetry.space_group_name_H-M   'P 1'
#
loop_
_entity.id
_entity.type
_entity.pdbx_description
1 polymer ?
#
loop_
_entity_poly.entity_id
_entity_poly.type
_entity_poly.pdbx_seq_one_letter_code
_entity_poly.pdbx_strand_id
1 'polypeptide(L)'
;MPNSQSSLDDKISCEFPEWKRVTDDKNDEFGLCPRCGRKIKISKQSLSGVRKHDKLCSENFLKSNGRGKKRPHSADIQAAFDASFLKYVVHSDAVLKTADDKHFRAMIQCLNGSVQVPSRPTLSRRIATQTQYHYERVKDVLATCPRVHISLDPWSRSSRSSYLCAIGHAWTQDGLRQVLLDFRRITGKHTASNIRIALESILDESNINAQGTQLGAIVSDAASSNVRMVKDLRADFEDRGWAIPHILCCGQKLHLVITNSLELWTSCSEDTPDQGPRPAESPLPNPAGSPDDSEGGDTSDLDDLIWEAESDSDEEDIESISSSSESIL
;
A
#
# COMPACT_ATOMS: atom_id res chain seq x y z
N MET A 1 -43.38 -56.06 -35.18
CA MET A 1 -42.57 -54.97 -35.75
C MET A 1 -42.79 -53.73 -34.89
N PRO A 2 -41.84 -53.34 -34.01
CA PRO A 2 -42.02 -52.16 -33.18
C PRO A 2 -41.76 -50.88 -33.99
N ASN A 3 -42.57 -49.87 -33.69
CA ASN A 3 -42.65 -48.57 -34.34
C ASN A 3 -41.31 -47.81 -34.36
N SER A 4 -40.94 -47.31 -35.54
CA SER A 4 -39.81 -46.43 -35.78
C SER A 4 -40.08 -45.02 -35.23
N GLN A 5 -39.77 -44.79 -33.96
CA GLN A 5 -39.82 -43.47 -33.32
C GLN A 5 -38.42 -42.85 -33.09
N SER A 6 -37.36 -43.34 -33.77
CA SER A 6 -35.96 -43.02 -33.42
C SER A 6 -35.19 -42.13 -34.40
N SER A 7 -35.80 -41.57 -35.46
CA SER A 7 -34.98 -40.97 -36.54
C SER A 7 -34.59 -39.49 -36.37
N LEU A 8 -35.13 -38.79 -35.37
CA LEU A 8 -34.90 -37.34 -35.14
C LEU A 8 -34.34 -37.00 -33.75
N ASP A 9 -34.48 -37.90 -32.79
CA ASP A 9 -33.87 -37.77 -31.47
C ASP A 9 -32.34 -37.80 -31.54
N ASP A 10 -31.81 -38.58 -32.50
CA ASP A 10 -30.38 -38.64 -32.78
C ASP A 10 -29.86 -37.44 -33.59
N LYS A 11 -30.70 -36.77 -34.38
CA LYS A 11 -30.21 -35.75 -35.34
C LYS A 11 -29.72 -34.45 -34.71
N ILE A 12 -30.39 -33.91 -33.69
CA ILE A 12 -29.86 -32.73 -32.96
C ILE A 12 -28.65 -33.13 -32.12
N SER A 13 -28.70 -34.26 -31.42
CA SER A 13 -27.62 -34.68 -30.54
C SER A 13 -26.35 -35.00 -31.32
N CYS A 14 -26.47 -35.54 -32.54
CA CYS A 14 -25.36 -35.81 -33.45
C CYS A 14 -24.84 -34.55 -34.18
N GLU A 15 -25.73 -33.66 -34.62
CA GLU A 15 -25.33 -32.49 -35.43
C GLU A 15 -25.02 -31.23 -34.59
N PHE A 16 -25.63 -31.12 -33.42
CA PHE A 16 -25.55 -29.98 -32.50
C PHE A 16 -25.48 -30.44 -31.03
N PRO A 17 -24.41 -31.12 -30.60
CA PRO A 17 -24.32 -31.77 -29.28
C PRO A 17 -24.44 -30.81 -28.09
N GLU A 18 -24.12 -29.53 -28.27
CA GLU A 18 -24.20 -28.51 -27.22
C GLU A 18 -25.61 -27.92 -27.01
N TRP A 19 -26.56 -28.22 -27.90
CA TRP A 19 -27.92 -27.70 -27.81
C TRP A 19 -28.79 -28.55 -26.88
N LYS A 20 -29.43 -27.91 -25.89
CA LYS A 20 -30.31 -28.60 -24.93
C LYS A 20 -31.75 -28.61 -25.43
N ARG A 21 -32.42 -29.77 -25.42
CA ARG A 21 -33.86 -29.84 -25.74
C ARG A 21 -34.70 -29.45 -24.51
N VAL A 22 -35.78 -28.72 -24.75
CA VAL A 22 -36.75 -28.29 -23.75
C VAL A 22 -38.15 -28.44 -24.34
N THR A 23 -39.06 -29.02 -23.59
CA THR A 23 -40.49 -29.08 -23.93
C THR A 23 -41.27 -27.99 -23.21
N ASP A 24 -42.35 -27.50 -23.81
CA ASP A 24 -43.30 -26.61 -23.14
C ASP A 24 -44.53 -27.35 -22.62
N ASP A 25 -45.40 -26.63 -21.90
CA ASP A 25 -46.63 -27.18 -21.31
C ASP A 25 -47.66 -27.66 -22.35
N LYS A 26 -47.44 -27.32 -23.63
CA LYS A 26 -48.25 -27.76 -24.78
C LYS A 26 -47.60 -28.93 -25.54
N ASN A 27 -46.53 -29.49 -24.99
CA ASN A 27 -45.76 -30.60 -25.53
C ASN A 27 -45.08 -30.29 -26.88
N ASP A 28 -44.82 -29.01 -27.16
CA ASP A 28 -43.98 -28.59 -28.28
C ASP A 28 -42.50 -28.71 -27.90
N GLU A 29 -41.67 -29.25 -28.80
CA GLU A 29 -40.22 -29.39 -28.59
C GLU A 29 -39.45 -28.16 -29.07
N PHE A 30 -38.50 -27.71 -28.26
CA PHE A 30 -37.61 -26.60 -28.54
C PHE A 30 -36.15 -26.99 -28.32
N GLY A 31 -35.26 -26.45 -29.14
CA GLY A 31 -33.82 -26.45 -28.92
C GLY A 31 -33.40 -25.14 -28.26
N LEU A 32 -32.65 -25.21 -27.17
CA LEU A 32 -32.07 -24.07 -26.48
C LEU A 32 -30.67 -23.82 -27.03
N CYS A 33 -30.46 -22.63 -27.61
CA CYS A 33 -29.16 -22.25 -28.14
C CYS A 33 -28.14 -22.02 -26.99
N PRO A 34 -26.95 -22.65 -27.02
CA PRO A 34 -25.95 -22.50 -25.97
C PRO A 34 -25.30 -21.10 -25.94
N ARG A 35 -25.31 -20.37 -27.07
CA ARG A 35 -24.69 -19.04 -27.18
C ARG A 35 -25.59 -17.90 -26.70
N CYS A 36 -26.88 -17.95 -27.00
CA CYS A 36 -27.81 -16.84 -26.72
C CYS A 36 -29.00 -17.21 -25.82
N GLY A 37 -29.16 -18.48 -25.44
CA GLY A 37 -30.25 -18.94 -24.57
C GLY A 37 -31.65 -18.88 -25.20
N ARG A 38 -31.77 -18.61 -26.50
CA ARG A 38 -33.08 -18.54 -27.18
C ARG A 38 -33.63 -19.95 -27.42
N LYS A 39 -34.93 -20.13 -27.15
CA LYS A 39 -35.69 -21.34 -27.50
C LYS A 39 -36.11 -21.28 -28.97
N ILE A 40 -35.74 -22.29 -29.75
CA ILE A 40 -36.06 -22.42 -31.17
C ILE A 40 -36.94 -23.65 -31.36
N LYS A 41 -38.13 -23.47 -31.93
CA LYS A 41 -39.08 -24.58 -32.12
C LYS A 41 -38.47 -25.62 -33.06
N ILE A 42 -38.48 -26.88 -32.63
CA ILE A 42 -38.03 -28.02 -33.42
C ILE A 42 -39.27 -28.58 -34.13
N SER A 43 -39.20 -28.67 -35.46
CA SER A 43 -40.26 -29.32 -36.23
C SER A 43 -40.00 -30.83 -36.29
N LYS A 44 -41.07 -31.62 -36.34
CA LYS A 44 -41.01 -33.09 -36.44
C LYS A 44 -40.35 -33.63 -37.73
N GLN A 45 -39.89 -32.78 -38.64
CA GLN A 45 -39.35 -33.19 -39.94
C GLN A 45 -38.07 -32.44 -40.34
N SER A 46 -37.68 -31.38 -39.63
CA SER A 46 -36.58 -30.52 -40.06
C SER A 46 -35.92 -29.76 -38.91
N LEU A 47 -34.58 -29.70 -38.96
CA LEU A 47 -33.73 -28.87 -38.11
C LEU A 47 -33.35 -27.53 -38.78
N SER A 48 -34.02 -27.16 -39.88
CA SER A 48 -33.71 -25.94 -40.64
C SER A 48 -33.73 -24.67 -39.79
N GLY A 49 -34.67 -24.58 -38.83
CA GLY A 49 -34.74 -23.48 -37.87
C GLY A 49 -33.53 -23.42 -36.94
N VAL A 50 -33.08 -24.56 -36.43
CA VAL A 50 -31.90 -24.69 -35.56
C VAL A 50 -30.63 -24.37 -36.35
N ARG A 51 -30.45 -24.94 -37.56
CA ARG A 51 -29.30 -24.67 -38.43
C ARG A 51 -29.20 -23.19 -38.83
N LYS A 52 -30.32 -22.60 -39.26
CA LYS A 52 -30.38 -21.19 -39.64
C LYS A 52 -30.06 -20.29 -38.45
N HIS A 53 -30.59 -20.64 -37.27
CA HIS A 53 -30.27 -19.91 -36.06
C HIS A 53 -28.81 -20.10 -35.64
N ASP A 54 -28.25 -21.31 -35.65
CA ASP A 54 -26.87 -21.55 -35.19
C ASP A 54 -25.86 -20.76 -36.03
N LYS A 55 -26.04 -20.74 -37.36
CA LYS A 55 -25.22 -19.94 -38.28
C LYS A 55 -25.38 -18.44 -38.07
N LEU A 56 -26.62 -17.95 -37.98
CA LEU A 56 -26.86 -16.52 -37.74
C LEU A 56 -26.42 -16.10 -36.34
N CYS A 57 -26.52 -16.99 -35.36
CA CYS A 57 -26.14 -16.73 -33.98
C CYS A 57 -24.62 -16.78 -33.81
N SER A 58 -23.87 -17.65 -34.50
CA SER A 58 -22.41 -17.60 -34.49
C SER A 58 -21.90 -16.31 -35.12
N GLU A 59 -22.42 -15.96 -36.30
CA GLU A 59 -22.04 -14.74 -37.03
C GLU A 59 -22.44 -13.48 -36.25
N ASN A 60 -23.61 -13.46 -35.61
CA ASN A 60 -24.06 -12.32 -34.81
C ASN A 60 -23.46 -12.29 -33.40
N PHE A 61 -23.11 -13.43 -32.79
CA PHE A 61 -22.42 -13.45 -31.49
C PHE A 61 -21.03 -12.81 -31.63
N LEU A 62 -20.30 -13.18 -32.69
CA LEU A 62 -19.02 -12.56 -33.07
C LEU A 62 -19.15 -11.07 -33.40
N LYS A 63 -20.24 -10.64 -34.05
CA LYS A 63 -20.54 -9.21 -34.31
C LYS A 63 -21.08 -8.46 -33.08
N SER A 64 -21.75 -9.15 -32.14
CA SER A 64 -22.36 -8.59 -30.94
C SER A 64 -21.37 -8.38 -29.78
N ASN A 65 -20.17 -8.96 -29.86
CA ASN A 65 -19.01 -8.45 -29.11
C ASN A 65 -18.70 -6.98 -29.45
N GLY A 66 -19.29 -6.41 -30.52
CA GLY A 66 -19.30 -4.97 -30.77
C GLY A 66 -20.56 -4.23 -30.35
N ARG A 67 -21.74 -4.88 -30.30
CA ARG A 67 -23.05 -4.22 -30.05
C ARG A 67 -24.11 -5.19 -29.50
N GLY A 68 -23.98 -5.63 -28.25
CA GLY A 68 -25.09 -6.25 -27.51
C GLY A 68 -26.16 -5.22 -27.16
N LYS A 69 -27.46 -5.57 -27.28
CA LYS A 69 -28.56 -4.77 -26.75
C LYS A 69 -28.33 -4.59 -25.24
N LYS A 70 -27.94 -3.38 -24.82
CA LYS A 70 -27.80 -3.01 -23.40
C LYS A 70 -29.12 -3.35 -22.71
N ARG A 71 -29.11 -4.29 -21.76
CA ARG A 71 -30.14 -4.30 -20.71
C ARG A 71 -30.20 -2.88 -20.15
N PRO A 72 -31.39 -2.30 -19.90
CA PRO A 72 -31.48 -0.93 -19.40
C PRO A 72 -30.61 -0.85 -18.14
N HIS A 73 -29.56 -0.06 -18.25
CA HIS A 73 -28.68 0.27 -17.15
C HIS A 73 -29.54 1.11 -16.19
N SER A 74 -30.12 0.50 -15.16
CA SER A 74 -30.60 1.33 -14.06
C SER A 74 -29.36 1.95 -13.43
N ALA A 75 -29.33 3.28 -13.32
CA ALA A 75 -28.22 4.01 -12.72
C ALA A 75 -27.84 3.43 -11.35
N ASP A 76 -28.85 2.92 -10.64
CA ASP A 76 -28.74 2.30 -9.33
C ASP A 76 -27.90 1.02 -9.32
N ILE A 77 -28.03 0.14 -10.32
CA ILE A 77 -27.25 -1.11 -10.38
C ILE A 77 -25.77 -0.81 -10.61
N GLN A 78 -25.45 0.16 -11.47
CA GLN A 78 -24.06 0.57 -11.70
C GLN A 78 -23.48 1.27 -10.47
N ALA A 79 -24.24 2.14 -9.82
CA ALA A 79 -23.79 2.80 -8.59
C ALA A 79 -23.51 1.79 -7.47
N ALA A 80 -24.37 0.78 -7.30
CA ALA A 80 -24.17 -0.30 -6.33
C ALA A 80 -22.93 -1.14 -6.67
N PHE A 81 -22.72 -1.47 -7.94
CA PHE A 81 -21.51 -2.16 -8.40
C PHE A 81 -20.26 -1.32 -8.14
N ASP A 82 -20.28 -0.04 -8.51
CA ASP A 82 -19.17 0.90 -8.32
C ASP A 82 -18.76 1.02 -6.86
N ALA A 83 -19.73 1.16 -5.95
CA ALA A 83 -19.49 1.23 -4.51
C ALA A 83 -18.92 -0.09 -3.97
N SER A 84 -19.44 -1.24 -4.43
CA SER A 84 -18.96 -2.56 -3.99
C SER A 84 -17.55 -2.87 -4.52
N PHE A 85 -17.27 -2.51 -5.77
CA PHE A 85 -15.96 -2.71 -6.37
C PHE A 85 -14.90 -1.80 -5.72
N LEU A 86 -15.25 -0.56 -5.38
CA LEU A 86 -14.38 0.32 -4.60
C LEU A 86 -14.04 -0.31 -3.24
N LYS A 87 -15.05 -0.82 -2.51
CA LYS A 87 -14.85 -1.51 -1.23
C LYS A 87 -13.97 -2.74 -1.36
N TYR A 88 -14.18 -3.57 -2.39
CA TYR A 88 -13.32 -4.72 -2.67
C TYR A 88 -11.86 -4.29 -2.85
N VAL A 89 -11.62 -3.24 -3.63
CA VAL A 89 -10.27 -2.74 -3.88
C VAL A 89 -9.59 -2.28 -2.59
N VAL A 90 -10.30 -1.51 -1.77
CA VAL A 90 -9.76 -0.92 -0.53
C VAL A 90 -9.61 -1.95 0.58
N HIS A 91 -10.59 -2.82 0.83
CA HIS A 91 -10.57 -3.76 1.95
C HIS A 91 -9.83 -5.07 1.67
N SER A 92 -9.54 -5.37 0.40
CA SER A 92 -8.78 -6.57 0.02
C SER A 92 -7.40 -6.24 -0.56
N ASP A 93 -6.93 -5.00 -0.42
CA ASP A 93 -5.67 -4.51 -0.97
C ASP A 93 -5.47 -4.89 -2.46
N ALA A 94 -6.57 -4.88 -3.21
CA ALA A 94 -6.55 -5.36 -4.58
C ALA A 94 -5.79 -4.37 -5.48
N VAL A 95 -4.89 -4.89 -6.32
CA VAL A 95 -4.12 -4.06 -7.24
C VAL A 95 -5.06 -3.32 -8.20
N LEU A 96 -4.89 -2.01 -8.33
CA LEU A 96 -5.74 -1.17 -9.21
C LEU A 96 -5.77 -1.62 -10.68
N LYS A 97 -4.71 -2.32 -11.12
CA LYS A 97 -4.62 -2.93 -12.46
C LYS A 97 -5.71 -3.97 -12.71
N THR A 98 -6.29 -4.57 -11.67
CA THR A 98 -7.43 -5.49 -11.76
C THR A 98 -8.59 -4.86 -12.54
N ALA A 99 -8.80 -3.53 -12.39
CA ALA A 99 -9.83 -2.81 -13.11
C ALA A 99 -9.63 -2.81 -14.64
N ASP A 100 -8.41 -2.98 -15.12
CA ASP A 100 -8.05 -3.01 -16.54
C ASP A 100 -7.80 -4.43 -17.06
N ASP A 101 -7.84 -5.45 -16.19
CA ASP A 101 -7.62 -6.84 -16.59
C ASP A 101 -8.77 -7.38 -17.46
N LYS A 102 -8.42 -7.95 -18.62
CA LYS A 102 -9.40 -8.41 -19.61
C LYS A 102 -10.20 -9.63 -19.14
N HIS A 103 -9.60 -10.51 -18.35
CA HIS A 103 -10.26 -11.72 -17.87
C HIS A 103 -11.19 -11.39 -16.70
N PHE A 104 -10.77 -10.51 -15.80
CA PHE A 104 -11.61 -9.94 -14.76
C PHE A 104 -12.85 -9.26 -15.36
N ARG A 105 -12.66 -8.39 -16.36
CA ARG A 105 -13.79 -7.74 -17.05
C ARG A 105 -14.72 -8.76 -17.70
N ALA A 106 -14.19 -9.77 -18.38
CA ALA A 106 -15.00 -10.83 -18.99
C ALA A 106 -15.81 -11.61 -17.94
N MET A 107 -15.22 -11.90 -16.78
CA MET A 107 -15.90 -12.54 -15.66
C MET A 107 -17.04 -11.67 -15.12
N ILE A 108 -16.80 -10.38 -14.88
CA ILE A 108 -17.86 -9.45 -14.44
C ILE A 108 -18.98 -9.35 -15.48
N GLN A 109 -18.66 -9.30 -16.79
CA GLN A 109 -19.67 -9.30 -17.85
C GLN A 109 -20.48 -10.61 -17.89
N CYS A 110 -19.87 -11.75 -17.57
CA CYS A 110 -20.56 -13.04 -17.46
C CYS A 110 -21.56 -13.04 -16.29
N LEU A 111 -21.15 -12.50 -15.14
CA LEU A 111 -21.99 -12.39 -13.95
C LEU A 111 -23.13 -11.38 -14.14
N ASN A 112 -22.81 -10.22 -14.72
CA ASN A 112 -23.78 -9.19 -15.03
C ASN A 112 -23.34 -8.32 -16.22
N GLY A 113 -23.89 -8.61 -17.40
CA GLY A 113 -23.60 -7.85 -18.62
C GLY A 113 -24.17 -6.41 -18.66
N SER A 114 -24.90 -5.96 -17.63
CA SER A 114 -25.41 -4.58 -17.57
C SER A 114 -24.45 -3.62 -16.88
N VAL A 115 -23.50 -4.10 -16.08
CA VAL A 115 -22.53 -3.26 -15.37
C VAL A 115 -21.27 -3.05 -16.21
N GLN A 116 -20.61 -1.93 -16.00
CA GLN A 116 -19.33 -1.60 -16.60
C GLN A 116 -18.29 -1.47 -15.49
N VAL A 117 -17.17 -2.17 -15.64
CA VAL A 117 -16.04 -2.03 -14.71
C VAL A 117 -15.42 -0.64 -14.92
N PRO A 118 -15.28 0.20 -13.88
CA PRO A 118 -14.64 1.50 -14.03
C PRO A 118 -13.19 1.33 -14.47
N SER A 119 -12.67 2.27 -15.26
CA SER A 119 -11.25 2.28 -15.62
C SER A 119 -10.39 2.56 -14.40
N ARG A 120 -9.12 2.14 -14.44
CA ARG A 120 -8.16 2.44 -13.36
C ARG A 120 -8.11 3.93 -12.98
N PRO A 121 -8.04 4.92 -13.91
CA PRO A 121 -8.07 6.34 -13.53
C PRO A 121 -9.36 6.75 -12.82
N THR A 122 -10.50 6.18 -13.23
CA THR A 122 -11.80 6.46 -12.59
C THR A 122 -11.81 5.91 -11.17
N LEU A 123 -11.31 4.69 -10.98
CA LEU A 123 -11.17 4.06 -9.67
C LEU A 123 -10.21 4.86 -8.77
N SER A 124 -9.04 5.25 -9.26
CA SER A 124 -8.06 6.07 -8.53
C SER A 124 -8.66 7.39 -8.06
N ARG A 125 -9.38 8.11 -8.95
CA ARG A 125 -10.06 9.37 -8.56
C ARG A 125 -11.10 9.15 -7.47
N ARG A 126 -11.89 8.08 -7.56
CA ARG A 126 -12.90 7.74 -6.55
C ARG A 126 -12.28 7.40 -5.20
N ILE A 127 -11.17 6.64 -5.20
CA ILE A 127 -10.40 6.35 -3.99
C ILE A 127 -9.92 7.67 -3.38
N ALA A 128 -9.27 8.54 -4.15
CA ALA A 128 -8.77 9.83 -3.65
C ALA A 128 -9.88 10.69 -3.03
N THR A 129 -11.05 10.79 -3.68
CA THR A 129 -12.20 11.53 -3.13
C THR A 129 -12.68 10.92 -1.80
N GLN A 130 -12.75 9.59 -1.70
CA GLN A 130 -13.15 8.90 -0.47
C GLN A 130 -12.10 9.04 0.63
N THR A 131 -10.81 8.95 0.30
CA THR A 131 -9.71 9.20 1.23
C THR A 131 -9.82 10.60 1.82
N GLN A 132 -10.01 11.64 1.01
CA GLN A 132 -10.18 13.00 1.52
C GLN A 132 -11.39 13.10 2.45
N TYR A 133 -12.54 12.55 2.04
CA TYR A 133 -13.76 12.55 2.86
C TYR A 133 -13.54 11.87 4.22
N HIS A 134 -12.84 10.74 4.25
CA HIS A 134 -12.53 10.03 5.49
C HIS A 134 -11.46 10.73 6.31
N TYR A 135 -10.49 11.38 5.66
CA TYR A 135 -9.41 12.10 6.33
C TYR A 135 -9.92 13.29 7.14
N GLU A 136 -10.88 14.08 6.60
CA GLU A 136 -11.50 15.16 7.38
C GLU A 136 -12.21 14.63 8.63
N ARG A 137 -12.88 13.48 8.55
CA ARG A 137 -13.52 12.85 9.71
C ARG A 137 -12.51 12.34 10.73
N VAL A 138 -11.34 11.88 10.27
CA VAL A 138 -10.23 11.51 11.16
C VAL A 138 -9.77 12.75 11.92
N LYS A 139 -9.60 13.90 11.27
CA LYS A 139 -9.23 15.15 11.94
C LYS A 139 -10.26 15.55 13.01
N ASP A 140 -11.55 15.44 12.70
CA ASP A 140 -12.62 15.71 13.66
C ASP A 140 -12.48 14.82 14.92
N VAL A 141 -12.15 13.54 14.75
CA VAL A 141 -11.93 12.62 15.87
C VAL A 141 -10.65 12.97 16.63
N LEU A 142 -9.54 13.23 15.92
CA LEU A 142 -8.27 13.59 16.54
C LEU A 142 -8.38 14.88 17.36
N ALA A 143 -9.19 15.85 16.92
CA ALA A 143 -9.47 17.10 17.64
C ALA A 143 -10.15 16.89 19.02
N THR A 144 -10.79 15.74 19.23
CA THR A 144 -11.39 15.36 20.52
C THR A 144 -10.41 14.63 21.44
N CYS A 145 -9.27 14.20 20.91
CA CYS A 145 -8.28 13.42 21.65
C CYS A 145 -7.33 14.37 22.40
N PRO A 146 -7.12 14.20 23.72
CA PRO A 146 -6.20 15.06 24.46
C PRO A 146 -4.79 15.01 23.90
N ARG A 147 -4.31 13.81 23.52
CA ARG A 147 -2.98 13.59 22.96
C ARG A 147 -2.99 12.62 21.78
N VAL A 148 -2.10 12.85 20.82
CA VAL A 148 -1.83 11.97 19.67
C VAL A 148 -0.34 11.63 19.64
N HIS A 149 0.00 10.36 19.82
CA HIS A 149 1.37 9.86 19.72
C HIS A 149 1.65 9.47 18.27
N ILE A 150 2.88 9.60 17.80
CA ILE A 150 3.21 9.35 16.40
C ILE A 150 4.28 8.29 16.29
N SER A 151 4.02 7.24 15.50
CA SER A 151 5.06 6.34 15.02
C SER A 151 5.52 6.81 13.65
N LEU A 152 6.83 6.98 13.50
CA LEU A 152 7.49 7.46 12.29
C LEU A 152 8.40 6.39 11.72
N ASP A 153 8.26 6.17 10.42
CA ASP A 153 9.14 5.31 9.65
C ASP A 153 9.54 6.06 8.38
N PRO A 154 10.67 6.77 8.39
CA PRO A 154 11.29 7.28 7.19
C PRO A 154 12.30 6.27 6.65
N TRP A 155 12.25 6.02 5.35
CA TRP A 155 13.23 5.18 4.68
C TRP A 155 13.66 5.78 3.35
N SER A 156 14.87 5.44 2.96
CA SER A 156 15.42 5.74 1.65
C SER A 156 15.40 4.50 0.77
N ARG A 157 14.98 4.66 -0.48
CA ARG A 157 15.17 3.66 -1.52
C ARG A 157 16.40 4.01 -2.34
N SER A 158 17.17 3.00 -2.76
CA SER A 158 18.37 3.13 -3.60
C SER A 158 18.21 4.02 -4.84
N SER A 159 16.97 4.21 -5.31
CA SER A 159 16.60 5.13 -6.40
C SER A 159 16.46 6.60 -5.97
N ARG A 160 17.27 7.11 -5.02
CA ARG A 160 17.23 8.50 -4.48
C ARG A 160 15.82 8.98 -4.09
N SER A 161 14.98 8.07 -3.64
CA SER A 161 13.60 8.38 -3.28
C SER A 161 13.42 8.07 -1.81
N SER A 162 13.14 9.10 -1.05
CA SER A 162 12.89 9.02 0.38
C SER A 162 11.40 9.08 0.63
N TYR A 163 10.93 8.31 1.59
CA TYR A 163 9.54 8.28 2.00
C TYR A 163 9.46 8.41 3.51
N LEU A 164 8.33 8.93 4.00
CA LEU A 164 7.97 9.02 5.40
C LEU A 164 6.56 8.47 5.56
N CYS A 165 6.43 7.48 6.42
CA CYS A 165 5.14 7.05 6.95
C CYS A 165 4.97 7.64 8.35
N ALA A 166 3.82 8.29 8.61
CA ALA A 166 3.45 8.77 9.93
C ALA A 166 2.12 8.15 10.36
N ILE A 167 2.14 7.43 11.48
CA ILE A 167 0.96 6.79 12.06
C ILE A 167 0.64 7.48 13.37
N GLY A 168 -0.57 8.04 13.48
CA GLY A 168 -1.10 8.62 14.70
C GLY A 168 -1.76 7.55 15.58
N HIS A 169 -1.50 7.63 16.87
CA HIS A 169 -2.05 6.77 17.91
C HIS A 169 -2.74 7.64 18.96
N ALA A 170 -4.02 7.41 19.20
CA ALA A 170 -4.81 8.18 20.15
C ALA A 170 -5.83 7.31 20.87
N TRP A 171 -6.08 7.64 22.13
CA TRP A 171 -7.19 7.09 22.89
C TRP A 171 -8.47 7.84 22.57
N THR A 172 -9.45 7.13 22.03
CA THR A 172 -10.80 7.66 21.83
C THR A 172 -11.76 7.08 22.86
N GLN A 173 -13.03 7.48 22.83
CA GLN A 173 -14.08 6.91 23.68
C GLN A 173 -14.23 5.39 23.49
N ASP A 174 -13.87 4.87 22.32
CA ASP A 174 -13.96 3.44 21.99
C ASP A 174 -12.66 2.66 22.27
N GLY A 175 -11.65 3.31 22.86
CA GLY A 175 -10.34 2.72 23.12
C GLY A 175 -9.22 3.24 22.22
N LEU A 176 -8.09 2.53 22.23
CA LEU A 176 -6.92 2.89 21.42
C LEU A 176 -7.22 2.75 19.92
N ARG A 177 -6.98 3.82 19.18
CA ARG A 177 -7.09 3.86 17.72
C ARG A 177 -5.74 4.20 17.11
N GLN A 178 -5.50 3.65 15.92
CA GLN A 178 -4.36 3.98 15.07
C GLN A 178 -4.86 4.46 13.72
N VAL A 179 -4.20 5.45 13.15
CA VAL A 179 -4.55 6.01 11.85
C VAL A 179 -3.30 6.40 11.08
N LEU A 180 -3.25 6.05 9.80
CA LEU A 180 -2.24 6.59 8.89
C LEU A 180 -2.54 8.08 8.71
N LEU A 181 -1.66 8.95 9.23
CA LEU A 181 -1.78 10.39 9.04
C LEU A 181 -1.36 10.75 7.62
N ASP A 182 -0.19 10.25 7.19
CA ASP A 182 0.26 10.40 5.81
C ASP A 182 1.31 9.35 5.44
N PHE A 183 1.41 9.09 4.14
CA PHE A 183 2.49 8.37 3.49
C PHE A 183 3.04 9.28 2.39
N ARG A 184 4.15 9.95 2.67
CA ARG A 184 4.65 11.02 1.82
C ARG A 184 6.03 10.72 1.28
N ARG A 185 6.25 11.13 0.03
CA ARG A 185 7.59 11.20 -0.56
C ARG A 185 8.30 12.45 -0.07
N ILE A 186 9.47 12.28 0.54
CA ILE A 186 10.38 13.38 0.87
C ILE A 186 11.14 13.77 -0.40
N THR A 187 11.08 15.05 -0.77
CA THR A 187 11.84 15.61 -1.88
C THR A 187 13.20 16.10 -1.42
N GLY A 188 14.26 15.76 -2.16
CA GLY A 188 15.63 16.16 -1.84
C GLY A 188 16.41 15.08 -1.08
N LYS A 189 17.49 15.48 -0.39
CA LYS A 189 18.34 14.59 0.41
C LYS A 189 17.56 14.05 1.62
N HIS A 190 17.88 12.83 2.06
CA HIS A 190 17.30 12.23 3.27
C HIS A 190 17.97 12.78 4.53
N THR A 191 17.72 14.05 4.84
CA THR A 191 18.31 14.73 6.00
C THR A 191 17.28 14.89 7.12
N ALA A 192 17.77 15.03 8.36
CA ALA A 192 16.94 15.33 9.52
C ALA A 192 16.01 16.53 9.27
N SER A 193 16.52 17.61 8.68
CA SER A 193 15.74 18.81 8.37
C SER A 193 14.60 18.55 7.39
N ASN A 194 14.84 17.76 6.33
CA ASN A 194 13.80 17.44 5.35
C ASN A 194 12.73 16.51 5.93
N ILE A 195 13.12 15.56 6.80
CA ILE A 195 12.18 14.70 7.54
C ILE A 195 11.37 15.56 8.52
N ARG A 196 12.00 16.53 9.19
CA ARG A 196 11.33 17.46 10.11
C ARG A 196 10.28 18.30 9.40
N ILE A 197 10.66 18.98 8.31
CA ILE A 197 9.74 19.81 7.49
C ILE A 197 8.55 18.97 7.04
N ALA A 198 8.82 17.73 6.61
CA ALA A 198 7.79 16.79 6.26
C ALA A 198 6.85 16.58 7.48
N LEU A 199 7.38 16.10 8.61
CA LEU A 199 6.57 15.84 9.80
C LEU A 199 5.75 17.06 10.24
N GLU A 200 6.33 18.25 10.27
CA GLU A 200 5.63 19.50 10.60
C GLU A 200 4.43 19.75 9.70
N SER A 201 4.56 19.59 8.37
CA SER A 201 3.41 19.73 7.47
C SER A 201 2.33 18.67 7.73
N ILE A 202 2.68 17.43 8.12
CA ILE A 202 1.68 16.42 8.52
C ILE A 202 0.95 16.87 9.78
N LEU A 203 1.69 17.36 10.79
CA LEU A 203 1.11 17.84 12.05
C LEU A 203 0.12 18.99 11.79
N ASP A 204 0.53 19.95 10.97
CA ASP A 204 -0.30 21.10 10.58
C ASP A 204 -1.55 20.66 9.81
N GLU A 205 -1.39 19.81 8.79
CA GLU A 205 -2.50 19.32 7.95
C GLU A 205 -3.50 18.47 8.74
N SER A 206 -3.04 17.77 9.78
CA SER A 206 -3.86 16.96 10.68
C SER A 206 -4.43 17.73 11.87
N ASN A 207 -4.16 19.04 11.97
CA ASN A 207 -4.54 19.92 13.09
C ASN A 207 -3.99 19.48 14.46
N ILE A 208 -2.93 18.67 14.49
CA ILE A 208 -2.26 18.31 15.73
C ILE A 208 -1.46 19.52 16.20
N ASN A 209 -1.58 19.89 17.48
CA ASN A 209 -1.03 21.12 18.08
C ASN A 209 -1.69 22.44 17.65
N ALA A 210 -2.74 22.42 16.83
CA ALA A 210 -3.46 23.64 16.42
C ALA A 210 -4.64 23.97 17.35
N GLN A 211 -5.41 22.97 17.79
CA GLN A 211 -6.66 23.15 18.56
C GLN A 211 -6.92 21.97 19.51
N GLY A 212 -6.70 22.15 20.82
CA GLY A 212 -7.15 21.20 21.86
C GLY A 212 -6.42 19.84 21.92
N THR A 213 -5.80 19.42 20.82
CA THR A 213 -5.08 18.15 20.68
C THR A 213 -3.58 18.35 20.73
N GLN A 214 -2.95 17.60 21.61
CA GLN A 214 -1.53 17.69 21.89
C GLN A 214 -0.73 16.58 21.20
N LEU A 215 0.37 16.90 20.50
CA LEU A 215 1.42 15.94 20.18
C LEU A 215 1.96 15.23 21.44
N GLY A 216 1.81 13.91 21.42
CA GLY A 216 2.27 12.97 22.43
C GLY A 216 3.75 12.64 22.27
N ALA A 217 4.05 11.35 22.42
CA ALA A 217 5.38 10.82 22.15
C ALA A 217 5.57 10.61 20.65
N ILE A 218 6.81 10.76 20.19
CA ILE A 218 7.26 10.32 18.87
C ILE A 218 8.02 9.02 19.05
N VAL A 219 7.67 8.02 18.25
CA VAL A 219 8.36 6.74 18.17
C VAL A 219 9.05 6.67 16.82
N SER A 220 10.36 6.46 16.80
CA SER A 220 11.09 6.23 15.55
C SER A 220 12.19 5.20 15.76
N ASP A 221 12.79 4.77 14.67
CA ASP A 221 14.06 4.07 14.69
C ASP A 221 15.18 5.02 15.23
N ALA A 222 16.34 4.45 15.57
CA ALA A 222 17.52 5.12 16.11
C ALA A 222 18.49 5.59 15.03
N ALA A 223 18.07 5.71 13.76
CA ALA A 223 18.90 6.32 12.74
C ALA A 223 19.23 7.77 13.15
N SER A 224 20.48 8.18 12.90
CA SER A 224 21.01 9.50 13.27
C SER A 224 20.11 10.66 12.80
N SER A 225 19.63 10.57 11.57
CA SER A 225 18.69 11.55 10.98
C SER A 225 17.37 11.66 11.74
N ASN A 226 16.85 10.57 12.30
CA ASN A 226 15.60 10.55 13.07
C ASN A 226 15.79 11.10 14.47
N VAL A 227 16.86 10.68 15.16
CA VAL A 227 17.23 11.21 16.47
C VAL A 227 17.44 12.72 16.38
N ARG A 228 18.20 13.18 15.38
CA ARG A 228 18.44 14.61 15.15
C ARG A 228 17.15 15.37 14.85
N MET A 229 16.30 14.83 13.98
CA MET A 229 15.01 15.43 13.63
C MET A 229 14.13 15.64 14.86
N VAL A 230 14.01 14.64 15.73
CA VAL A 230 13.16 14.75 16.94
C VAL A 230 13.78 15.70 17.96
N LYS A 231 15.11 15.70 18.11
CA LYS A 231 15.85 16.66 18.96
C LYS A 231 15.61 18.10 18.51
N ASP A 232 15.75 18.37 17.22
CA ASP A 232 15.50 19.70 16.66
C ASP A 232 14.01 20.09 16.82
N LEU A 233 13.08 19.16 16.58
CA LEU A 233 11.64 19.42 16.78
C LEU A 233 11.33 19.75 18.25
N ARG A 234 11.90 19.02 19.21
CA ARG A 234 11.67 19.24 20.65
C ARG A 234 12.04 20.64 21.11
N ALA A 235 13.16 21.17 20.62
CA ALA A 235 13.62 22.51 20.98
C ALA A 235 12.52 23.56 20.75
N ASP A 236 11.80 23.47 19.62
CA ASP A 236 10.69 24.37 19.28
C ASP A 236 9.45 24.26 20.19
N PHE A 237 9.27 23.11 20.86
CA PHE A 237 8.13 22.84 21.75
C PHE A 237 8.47 23.06 23.23
N GLU A 238 9.73 22.92 23.62
CA GLU A 238 10.19 23.20 24.99
C GLU A 238 9.97 24.67 25.35
N ASP A 239 10.16 25.59 24.40
CA ASP A 239 9.84 27.01 24.54
C ASP A 239 8.35 27.25 24.89
N ARG A 240 7.47 26.28 24.58
CA ARG A 240 6.03 26.30 24.87
C ARG A 240 5.67 25.57 26.16
N GLY A 241 6.66 25.11 26.92
CA GLY A 241 6.49 24.37 28.18
C GLY A 241 6.07 22.92 27.99
N TRP A 242 6.39 22.31 26.84
CA TRP A 242 5.89 21.00 26.47
C TRP A 242 7.00 20.01 26.14
N ALA A 243 7.09 18.94 26.93
CA ALA A 243 7.99 17.84 26.66
C ALA A 243 7.37 16.83 25.67
N ILE A 244 8.07 16.58 24.56
CA ILE A 244 7.74 15.53 23.59
C ILE A 244 8.68 14.35 23.83
N PRO A 245 8.22 13.22 24.42
CA PRO A 245 9.06 12.04 24.56
C PRO A 245 9.42 11.45 23.19
N HIS A 246 10.64 10.96 23.06
CA HIS A 246 11.16 10.25 21.91
C HIS A 246 11.46 8.84 22.37
N ILE A 247 10.74 7.89 21.79
CA ILE A 247 10.83 6.48 22.13
C ILE A 247 11.48 5.79 20.95
N LEU A 248 12.58 5.09 21.18
CA LEU A 248 13.25 4.35 20.13
C LEU A 248 12.53 3.03 19.87
N CYS A 249 12.46 2.65 18.60
CA CYS A 249 11.81 1.41 18.15
C CYS A 249 12.49 0.20 18.79
N CYS A 250 11.78 -0.50 19.68
CA CYS A 250 12.29 -1.70 20.34
C CYS A 250 12.70 -2.78 19.33
N GLY A 251 11.98 -2.91 18.21
CA GLY A 251 12.29 -3.87 17.16
C GLY A 251 13.66 -3.63 16.52
N GLN A 252 13.98 -2.37 16.22
CA GLN A 252 15.31 -2.03 15.69
C GLN A 252 16.39 -2.16 16.75
N LYS A 253 16.13 -1.74 18.00
CA LYS A 253 17.10 -1.93 19.09
C LYS A 253 17.42 -3.41 19.32
N LEU A 254 16.42 -4.28 19.30
CA LEU A 254 16.63 -5.74 19.36
C LEU A 254 17.41 -6.25 18.16
N HIS A 255 17.11 -5.76 16.96
CA HIS A 255 17.87 -6.11 15.76
C HIS A 255 19.34 -5.73 15.90
N LEU A 256 19.65 -4.50 16.29
CA LEU A 256 21.02 -4.00 16.49
C LEU A 256 21.77 -4.81 17.56
N VAL A 257 21.14 -5.08 18.71
CA VAL A 257 21.73 -5.91 19.77
C VAL A 257 22.12 -7.28 19.22
N ILE A 258 21.21 -7.94 18.49
CA ILE A 258 21.47 -9.27 17.92
C ILE A 258 22.57 -9.21 16.86
N THR A 259 22.51 -8.24 15.95
CA THR A 259 23.49 -8.15 14.84
C THR A 259 24.88 -7.82 15.34
N ASN A 260 24.99 -6.96 16.35
CA ASN A 260 26.27 -6.59 16.95
C ASN A 260 26.85 -7.75 17.77
N SER A 261 26.02 -8.44 18.55
CA SER A 261 26.44 -9.62 19.33
C SER A 261 26.92 -10.79 18.44
N LEU A 262 26.42 -10.85 17.21
CA LEU A 262 26.78 -11.87 16.22
C LEU A 262 27.83 -11.39 15.22
N GLU A 263 28.34 -10.16 15.35
CA GLU A 263 29.35 -9.57 14.45
C GLU A 263 28.93 -9.63 12.96
N LEU A 264 27.62 -9.55 12.67
CA LEU A 264 27.10 -9.70 11.30
C LEU A 264 27.46 -8.53 10.38
N TRP A 265 27.84 -7.40 10.98
CA TRP A 265 28.25 -6.19 10.30
C TRP A 265 29.58 -5.70 10.87
N THR A 266 30.62 -6.56 10.84
CA THR A 266 31.99 -6.06 11.00
C THR A 266 32.31 -5.12 9.85
N SER A 267 32.56 -3.86 10.16
CA SER A 267 33.23 -2.95 9.23
C SER A 267 34.53 -3.60 8.75
N CYS A 268 34.75 -3.64 7.43
CA CYS A 268 36.09 -3.86 6.92
C CYS A 268 36.93 -2.66 7.35
N SER A 269 37.62 -2.77 8.48
CA SER A 269 38.75 -1.90 8.77
C SER A 269 39.84 -2.24 7.75
N GLU A 270 39.98 -1.44 6.69
CA GLU A 270 41.17 -1.43 5.86
C GLU A 270 42.35 -0.85 6.67
N ASP A 271 42.88 -1.64 7.60
CA ASP A 271 44.21 -1.40 8.14
C ASP A 271 45.23 -2.00 7.17
N THR A 272 45.85 -1.14 6.37
CA THR A 272 47.11 -1.49 5.70
C THR A 272 48.29 -0.88 6.48
N PRO A 273 49.11 -1.68 7.18
CA PRO A 273 50.43 -1.24 7.61
C PRO A 273 51.45 -1.62 6.53
N ASP A 274 51.87 -0.63 5.73
CA ASP A 274 53.01 -0.82 4.81
C ASP A 274 54.32 -0.91 5.60
N GLN A 275 55.15 -1.87 5.20
CA GLN A 275 56.32 -2.36 5.91
C GLN A 275 57.57 -1.53 5.57
N GLY A 276 58.34 -1.16 6.60
CA GLY A 276 59.75 -0.75 6.48
C GLY A 276 60.64 -1.57 7.44
N PRO A 277 61.90 -1.91 7.07
CA PRO A 277 62.57 -3.12 7.56
C PRO A 277 63.27 -2.99 8.93
N ARG A 278 63.24 -4.11 9.68
CA ARG A 278 63.91 -4.45 10.97
C ARG A 278 65.45 -4.62 10.83
N PRO A 279 66.26 -4.87 11.91
CA PRO A 279 66.03 -4.79 13.38
C PRO A 279 67.25 -4.26 14.21
N ALA A 280 67.07 -4.01 15.52
CA ALA A 280 68.06 -4.35 16.57
C ALA A 280 67.42 -4.45 17.99
N GLU A 281 67.68 -5.60 18.64
CA GLU A 281 67.69 -6.05 20.06
C GLU A 281 67.45 -4.99 21.19
N SER A 282 66.89 -5.24 22.39
CA SER A 282 66.52 -6.41 23.24
C SER A 282 65.75 -5.87 24.51
N PRO A 283 65.68 -6.55 25.69
CA PRO A 283 64.66 -7.49 26.19
C PRO A 283 63.72 -6.95 27.32
N LEU A 284 62.62 -7.68 27.57
CA LEU A 284 61.62 -7.53 28.66
C LEU A 284 62.25 -7.61 30.09
N PRO A 285 61.58 -7.05 31.14
CA PRO A 285 60.63 -7.87 31.93
C PRO A 285 59.38 -7.12 32.49
N ASN A 286 58.19 -7.71 32.26
CA ASN A 286 57.12 -8.19 33.18
C ASN A 286 56.77 -7.49 34.54
N PRO A 287 55.60 -7.78 35.17
CA PRO A 287 54.43 -6.89 35.31
C PRO A 287 54.02 -6.59 36.77
N ALA A 288 53.20 -5.56 37.01
CA ALA A 288 52.40 -5.45 38.25
C ALA A 288 51.36 -4.32 38.18
N GLY A 289 50.16 -4.57 38.72
CA GLY A 289 49.37 -3.53 39.41
C GLY A 289 47.95 -3.30 38.88
N SER A 290 46.97 -4.00 39.45
CA SER A 290 45.57 -3.57 39.57
C SER A 290 45.47 -2.22 40.32
N PRO A 291 44.42 -1.42 40.11
CA PRO A 291 43.33 -1.32 41.12
C PRO A 291 41.94 -1.10 40.46
N ASP A 292 40.86 -1.74 40.92
CA ASP A 292 40.04 -1.46 42.12
C ASP A 292 38.69 -0.85 41.69
N ASP A 293 37.62 -1.54 42.09
CA ASP A 293 36.23 -1.25 41.77
C ASP A 293 35.72 -0.12 42.67
N SER A 294 35.08 0.88 42.08
CA SER A 294 34.11 1.71 42.82
C SER A 294 32.93 2.05 41.93
N GLU A 295 31.81 1.40 42.24
CA GLU A 295 30.49 1.66 41.68
C GLU A 295 30.02 3.07 42.07
N GLY A 296 29.83 3.92 41.07
CA GLY A 296 28.99 5.11 41.13
C GLY A 296 28.09 5.06 39.91
N GLY A 297 26.78 4.85 40.13
CA GLY A 297 25.80 4.67 39.06
C GLY A 297 25.80 5.85 38.08
N ASP A 298 26.18 5.57 36.85
CA ASP A 298 26.30 6.55 35.78
C ASP A 298 25.10 6.42 34.84
N THR A 299 24.52 7.56 34.48
CA THR A 299 23.44 7.68 33.49
C THR A 299 23.99 7.67 32.06
N SER A 300 25.24 7.23 31.89
CA SER A 300 26.03 7.23 30.65
C SER A 300 25.46 6.32 29.56
N ASP A 301 24.75 5.24 29.92
CA ASP A 301 24.29 4.24 28.94
C ASP A 301 23.31 4.80 27.88
N LEU A 302 22.60 5.89 28.20
CA LEU A 302 21.64 6.52 27.29
C LEU A 302 22.30 7.56 26.39
N ASP A 303 23.34 8.24 26.88
CA ASP A 303 24.10 9.24 26.13
C ASP A 303 25.15 8.56 25.23
N ASP A 304 25.74 7.45 25.66
CA ASP A 304 26.68 6.64 24.87
C ASP A 304 25.99 6.02 23.64
N LEU A 305 24.72 5.63 23.77
CA LEU A 305 23.90 5.14 22.64
C LEU A 305 23.46 6.25 21.68
N ILE A 306 23.47 7.52 22.11
CA ILE A 306 23.25 8.67 21.23
C ILE A 306 24.54 9.01 20.49
N TRP A 307 25.70 8.84 21.13
CA TRP A 307 27.01 9.11 20.55
C TRP A 307 27.33 8.21 19.35
N GLU A 308 26.99 6.91 19.41
CA GLU A 308 27.15 5.99 18.26
C GLU A 308 26.30 6.39 17.05
N ALA A 309 25.16 7.04 17.26
CA ALA A 309 24.34 7.57 16.17
C ALA A 309 24.85 8.93 15.67
N GLU A 310 25.47 9.75 16.53
CA GLU A 310 26.07 11.03 16.14
C GLU A 310 27.44 10.85 15.44
N SER A 311 28.15 9.73 15.63
CA SER A 311 29.45 9.47 14.98
C SER A 311 29.38 9.04 13.51
N ASP A 312 28.20 8.70 12.99
CA ASP A 312 27.97 8.25 11.61
C ASP A 312 27.49 9.39 10.66
N SER A 313 27.53 10.65 11.11
CA SER A 313 27.26 11.80 10.22
C SER A 313 28.56 12.39 9.70
N ASP A 314 28.92 12.04 8.47
CA ASP A 314 29.89 12.79 7.68
C ASP A 314 29.44 14.27 7.59
N GLU A 315 30.27 15.16 8.13
CA GLU A 315 30.24 16.59 7.87
C GLU A 315 30.58 16.83 6.39
N GLU A 316 29.59 17.11 5.53
CA GLU A 316 29.84 17.74 4.24
C GLU A 316 28.87 18.90 3.96
N ASP A 317 29.46 20.09 4.12
CA ASP A 317 29.36 21.30 3.32
C ASP A 317 28.05 22.11 3.25
N ILE A 318 28.07 23.19 4.03
CA ILE A 318 27.41 24.46 3.73
C ILE A 318 28.19 25.13 2.59
N GLU A 319 27.64 25.13 1.38
CA GLU A 319 28.03 26.10 0.35
C GLU A 319 26.84 27.00 -0.06
N SER A 320 27.21 28.27 -0.23
CA SER A 320 26.40 29.47 -0.37
C SER A 320 25.35 29.45 -1.48
N ILE A 321 24.11 29.82 -1.14
CA ILE A 321 23.14 30.34 -2.11
C ILE A 321 23.46 31.82 -2.36
N SER A 322 24.12 32.09 -3.50
CA SER A 322 24.15 33.44 -4.07
C SER A 322 22.87 33.69 -4.87
N SER A 323 22.34 34.90 -4.73
CA SER A 323 21.12 35.35 -5.37
C SER A 323 21.27 35.41 -6.89
N SER A 324 20.31 34.84 -7.61
CA SER A 324 19.94 35.31 -8.95
C SER A 324 18.43 35.11 -9.13
N SER A 325 17.71 36.19 -8.87
CA SER A 325 16.38 36.44 -9.39
C SER A 325 16.45 36.59 -10.91
N GLU A 326 15.85 35.67 -11.67
CA GLU A 326 15.40 35.98 -13.02
C GLU A 326 13.96 35.51 -13.23
N SER A 327 13.13 36.53 -13.42
CA SER A 327 11.79 36.56 -13.97
C SER A 327 11.66 35.78 -15.27
N ILE A 328 10.66 34.90 -15.39
CA ILE A 328 10.00 34.62 -16.66
C ILE A 328 8.48 34.50 -16.43
N LEU A 329 7.78 35.21 -17.31
CA LEU A 329 6.33 35.37 -17.53
C LEU A 329 5.49 34.10 -17.47
#